data_AF-A0A9X5XE19-F1
#
_entry.id   AF-A0A9X5XE19-F1
#
_cell.length_a   1.000
_cell.length_b   1.000
_cell.length_c   1.000
_cell.angle_alpha   90.00
_cell.angle_beta   90.00
_cell.angle_gamma   90.00
#
_symmetry.space_group_name_H-M   'P 1'
#
loop_
_entity.id
_entity.type
_entity.pdbx_description
1 polymer ?
#
loop_
_entity_poly.entity_id
_entity_poly.type
_entity_poly.pdbx_seq_one_letter_code
_entity_poly.pdbx_strand_id
1 'polypeptide(L)' 'MKVVIAGGHGKVALLLEQLLSRRGDAVTGLIRNPAQAEVLEEAGAQARLV' A
#
# COMPACT_ATOMS: atom_id res chain seq x y z
N MET A 1 -2.90 -7.85 11.31
CA MET A 1 -1.57 -7.31 11.71
C MET A 1 -1.40 -5.89 11.15
N LYS A 2 -0.39 -5.14 11.59
CA LYS A 2 0.00 -3.85 10.99
C LYS A 2 1.25 -4.07 10.12
N VAL A 3 1.19 -3.73 8.84
CA VAL A 3 2.27 -3.96 7.87
C VAL A 3 2.62 -2.65 7.18
N VAL A 4 3.93 -2.36 7.07
CA VAL A 4 4.44 -1.21 6.32
C VAL A 4 5.26 -1.72 5.14
N ILE A 5 4.99 -1.22 3.94
CA ILE A 5 5.70 -1.60 2.70
C ILE A 5 6.50 -0.40 2.20
N ALA A 6 7.83 -0.52 2.20
CA ALA A 6 8.70 0.48 1.62
C ALA A 6 8.68 0.35 0.08
N GLY A 7 8.07 1.32 -0.61
CA GLY A 7 7.85 1.29 -2.06
C GLY A 7 6.48 0.75 -2.47
N GLY A 8 5.40 1.28 -1.90
CA GLY A 8 4.02 0.78 -2.04
C GLY A 8 3.49 0.75 -3.48
N HIS A 9 3.98 1.62 -4.37
CA HIS A 9 3.53 1.67 -5.77
C HIS A 9 4.25 0.66 -6.70
N GLY A 10 5.12 -0.20 -6.16
CA GLY A 10 5.72 -1.29 -6.95
C GLY A 10 4.65 -2.28 -7.39
N LYS A 11 4.76 -2.88 -8.58
CA LYS A 11 3.76 -3.87 -9.07
C LYS A 11 3.53 -5.01 -8.09
N VAL A 12 4.60 -5.51 -7.47
CA VAL A 12 4.53 -6.56 -6.43
C VAL A 12 3.96 -6.01 -5.12
N ALA A 13 4.27 -4.76 -4.77
CA ALA A 13 3.72 -4.13 -3.57
C ALA A 13 2.20 -4.00 -3.67
N LEU A 14 1.66 -3.55 -4.80
CA LEU A 14 0.20 -3.45 -5.02
C LEU A 14 -0.50 -4.81 -4.90
N LEU A 15 0.09 -5.87 -5.48
CA LEU A 15 -0.43 -7.23 -5.32
C LEU A 15 -0.41 -7.69 -3.85
N LEU A 16 0.69 -7.39 -3.14
CA LEU A 16 0.84 -7.74 -1.73
C LEU A 16 -0.14 -6.95 -0.85
N GLU A 17 -0.32 -5.66 -1.11
CA GLU A 17 -1.27 -4.78 -0.43
C GLU A 17 -2.69 -5.34 -0.53
N GLN A 18 -3.13 -5.73 -1.74
CA GLN A 18 -4.44 -6.35 -1.94
C GLN A 18 -4.60 -7.66 -1.16
N LEU A 19 -3.59 -8.53 -1.19
CA LEU A 19 -3.65 -9.82 -0.48
C LEU A 19 -3.72 -9.64 1.04
N LEU A 20 -2.90 -8.74 1.59
CA LEU A 20 -2.86 -8.45 3.02
C LEU A 20 -4.15 -7.74 3.47
N SER A 21 -4.64 -6.77 2.70
CA SER A 21 -5.88 -6.06 2.99
C SER A 21 -7.08 -7.01 2.98
N ARG A 22 -7.18 -7.91 1.97
CA ARG A 22 -8.22 -8.96 1.92
C ARG A 22 -8.15 -9.94 3.09
N ARG A 23 -6.96 -10.19 3.63
CA ARG A 23 -6.77 -11.02 4.83
C ARG A 23 -7.19 -10.29 6.12
N GLY A 24 -7.48 -8.98 6.06
CA GLY A 24 -7.85 -8.15 7.20
C GLY A 24 -6.67 -7.47 7.89
N ASP A 25 -5.50 -7.41 7.24
CA ASP A 25 -4.36 -6.65 7.76
C ASP A 25 -4.50 -5.15 7.47
N ALA A 26 -4.04 -4.32 8.40
CA ALA A 26 -3.90 -2.88 8.18
C ALA A 26 -2.55 -2.63 7.50
N VAL A 27 -2.58 -2.16 6.25
CA VAL A 27 -1.39 -1.97 5.41
C VAL A 27 -1.16 -0.49 5.16
N THR A 28 0.10 -0.07 5.28
CA THR A 28 0.54 1.28 4.88
C THR A 28 1.67 1.17 3.87
N GLY A 29 1.45 1.70 2.67
CA GLY A 29 2.45 1.78 1.61
C GLY A 29 3.19 3.12 1.66
N LEU A 30 4.53 3.07 1.64
CA LEU A 30 5.36 4.27 1.57
C LEU A 30 5.57 4.68 0.11
N ILE A 31 5.25 5.94 -0.20
CA ILE A 31 5.38 6.53 -1.54
C ILE A 31 6.17 7.84 -1.46
N ARG A 32 6.80 8.23 -2.58
CA ARG A 32 7.54 9.50 -2.71
C ARG A 32 6.86 10.51 -3.62
N ASN A 33 5.84 10.08 -4.35
CA ASN A 33 5.06 10.91 -5.25
C ASN A 33 3.59 10.87 -4.79
N PRO A 34 2.99 12.00 -4.37
CA PRO A 34 1.59 12.05 -3.93
C PRO A 34 0.60 11.52 -4.96
N ALA A 35 0.90 11.63 -6.26
CA ALA A 35 0.05 11.11 -7.33
C ALA A 35 -0.09 9.57 -7.32
N GLN A 36 0.71 8.86 -6.51
CA GLN A 36 0.63 7.41 -6.35
C GLN A 36 -0.39 6.98 -5.30
N ALA A 37 -0.93 7.89 -4.48
CA ALA A 37 -1.74 7.56 -3.31
C ALA A 37 -3.03 6.80 -3.67
N GLU A 38 -3.76 7.26 -4.69
CA GLU A 38 -5.03 6.67 -5.11
C GLU A 38 -4.88 5.19 -5.46
N VAL A 39 -3.81 4.81 -6.15
CA VAL A 39 -3.55 3.41 -6.54
C VAL A 39 -3.31 2.48 -5.34
N LEU A 40 -2.70 2.99 -4.26
CA LEU A 40 -2.52 2.24 -3.01
C LEU A 40 -3.85 2.09 -2.27
N GLU A 41 -4.66 3.16 -2.25
CA GLU A 41 -5.97 3.16 -1.60
C GLU A 41 -6.94 2.20 -2.31
N GLU A 42 -6.92 2.15 -3.64
CA GLU A 42 -7.64 1.14 -4.44
C GLU A 42 -7.17 -0.29 -4.16
N ALA A 43 -5.87 -0.47 -3.86
CA ALA A 43 -5.31 -1.76 -3.41
C ALA A 43 -5.65 -2.09 -1.95
N GLY A 44 -6.33 -1.19 -1.23
CA GLY A 44 -6.76 -1.38 0.15
C GLY A 44 -5.68 -1.06 1.19
N ALA A 45 -4.64 -0.30 0.80
CA ALA A 45 -3.59 0.18 1.69
C ALA A 45 -3.69 1.70 1.90
N GLN A 46 -3.23 2.18 3.06
CA GLN A 46 -3.08 3.61 3.31
C GLN A 46 -1.80 4.13 2.67
N ALA A 47 -1.87 5.27 1.99
CA ALA A 47 -0.68 5.93 1.45
C ALA A 47 0.01 6.80 2.51
N ARG A 48 1.33 6.62 2.68
CA ARG A 48 2.17 7.50 3.50
C ARG A 48 3.29 8.09 2.66
N LEU A 49 3.26 9.41 2.50
CA LEU A 49 4.35 10.15 1.86
C LEU A 49 5.59 10.15 2.78
N VAL A 50 6.74 9.81 2.21
CA VAL A 50 8.06 9.81 2.86
C VAL A 50 9.13 10.44 1.99
#